data_AF-V4Q9M9-F1
#
_entry.id   AF-V4Q9M9-F1
#
_cell.length_a   1.000
_cell.length_b   1.000
_cell.length_c   1.000
_cell.angle_alpha   90.00
_cell.angle_beta   90.00
_cell.angle_gamma   90.00
#
_symmetry.space_group_name_H-M   'P 1'
#
loop_
_entity.id
_entity.type
_entity.pdbx_description
1 polymer ?
#
loop_
_entity_poly.entity_id
_entity_poly.type
_entity_poly.pdbx_seq_one_letter_code
_entity_poly.pdbx_strand_id
1 'polypeptide(L)'
;MAWRYLHQTVGIKSYFCDTASPYQKGSVENANGRLRRYLPLETNLAVVEDASLSEMARRMNNTPRQCLGYRTPSEVFQAELAQIPLP
;
A
#
# COMPACT_ATOMS: atom_id res chain seq x y z
N MET A 1 9.89 15.88 6.22
CA MET A 1 9.96 17.01 5.27
C MET A 1 9.48 16.65 3.85
N ALA A 2 9.53 15.39 3.41
CA ALA A 2 9.09 14.97 2.07
C ALA A 2 7.63 15.27 1.71
N TRP A 3 6.69 15.20 2.66
CA TRP A 3 5.27 15.42 2.36
C TRP A 3 4.95 16.86 1.90
N ARG A 4 5.67 17.87 2.42
CA ARG A 4 5.54 19.26 1.97
C ARG A 4 6.02 19.42 0.52
N TYR A 5 7.11 18.74 0.17
CA TYR A 5 7.63 18.71 -1.20
C TYR A 5 6.62 18.07 -2.16
N LEU A 6 6.03 16.92 -1.82
CA LEU A 6 5.02 16.26 -2.65
C LEU A 6 3.78 17.13 -2.88
N HIS A 7 3.34 17.85 -1.84
CA HIS A 7 2.23 18.80 -1.97
C HIS A 7 2.55 19.96 -2.91
N GLN A 8 3.73 20.56 -2.77
CA GLN A 8 4.12 21.73 -3.57
C GLN A 8 4.43 21.40 -5.02
N THR A 9 5.01 20.21 -5.29
CA THR A 9 5.50 19.86 -6.62
C THR A 9 4.53 18.99 -7.42
N VAL A 10 3.83 18.07 -6.77
CA VAL A 10 2.92 17.10 -7.42
C VAL A 10 1.45 17.41 -7.10
N GLY A 11 1.17 18.38 -6.23
CA GLY A 11 -0.20 18.74 -5.83
C GLY A 11 -0.86 17.69 -4.93
N ILE A 12 -0.11 16.74 -4.37
CA ILE A 12 -0.66 15.66 -3.56
C ILE A 12 -0.96 16.14 -2.14
N LYS A 13 -2.23 16.04 -1.73
CA LYS A 13 -2.65 16.31 -0.34
C LYS A 13 -2.16 15.21 0.59
N SER A 14 -1.68 15.62 1.77
CA SER A 14 -1.20 14.71 2.81
C SER A 14 -2.19 14.68 3.97
N TYR A 15 -2.45 13.49 4.51
CA TYR A 15 -3.37 13.25 5.63
C TYR A 15 -2.61 12.57 6.77
N PHE A 16 -2.91 12.98 8.01
CA PHE A 16 -2.34 12.42 9.22
C PHE A 16 -3.45 11.93 10.13
N CYS A 17 -3.11 11.03 11.05
CA CYS A 17 -4.05 10.56 12.03
C CYS A 17 -4.14 11.52 13.20
N ASP A 18 -5.34 11.65 13.74
CA ASP A 18 -5.59 12.34 14.98
C ASP A 18 -4.88 11.61 16.13
N THR A 19 -4.46 12.40 17.13
CA THR A 19 -3.81 11.87 18.31
C THR A 19 -4.68 10.80 18.97
N ALA A 20 -4.05 9.68 19.36
CA ALA A 20 -4.72 8.54 19.99
C ALA A 20 -5.81 7.84 19.13
N SER A 21 -5.79 8.03 17.80
CA SER A 21 -6.75 7.40 16.87
C SER A 21 -6.10 6.38 15.92
N PRO A 22 -5.54 5.26 16.42
CA PRO A 22 -4.83 4.28 15.59
C PRO A 22 -5.73 3.63 14.53
N TYR A 23 -7.03 3.53 14.79
CA TYR A 23 -8.02 2.96 13.87
C TYR A 23 -8.09 3.69 12.52
N GLN A 24 -7.69 4.96 12.45
CA GLN A 24 -7.58 5.72 11.17
C GLN A 24 -6.52 5.14 10.22
N LYS A 25 -5.66 4.22 10.69
CA LYS A 25 -4.68 3.48 9.88
C LYS A 25 -4.96 1.99 9.75
N GLY A 26 -6.14 1.51 10.19
CA GLY A 26 -6.41 0.08 10.29
C GLY A 26 -6.12 -0.70 9.00
N SER A 27 -6.44 -0.13 7.84
CA SER A 27 -6.17 -0.74 6.52
C SER A 27 -4.67 -0.87 6.23
N VAL A 28 -3.87 0.16 6.56
CA VAL A 28 -2.41 0.15 6.39
C VAL A 28 -1.76 -0.85 7.34
N GLU A 29 -2.22 -0.89 8.59
CA GLU A 29 -1.74 -1.84 9.59
C GLU A 29 -2.05 -3.30 9.20
N ASN A 30 -3.24 -3.56 8.65
CA ASN A 30 -3.60 -4.88 8.11
C ASN A 30 -2.67 -5.28 6.95
N ALA A 31 -2.42 -4.36 6.01
CA ALA A 31 -1.54 -4.60 4.88
C ALA A 31 -0.10 -4.89 5.34
N ASN A 32 0.43 -4.10 6.28
CA ASN A 32 1.74 -4.31 6.86
C ASN A 32 1.82 -5.67 7.58
N GLY A 33 0.81 -6.05 8.36
CA GLY A 33 0.76 -7.36 9.02
C GLY A 33 0.82 -8.54 8.04
N ARG A 34 0.20 -8.41 6.86
CA ARG A 34 0.33 -9.42 5.78
C ARG A 34 1.71 -9.44 5.17
N LEU A 35 2.30 -8.26 4.90
CA LEU A 35 3.65 -8.16 4.36
C LEU A 35 4.68 -8.79 5.31
N ARG A 36 4.50 -8.63 6.64
CA ARG A 36 5.39 -9.22 7.66
C ARG A 36 5.45 -10.75 7.65
N ARG A 37 4.51 -11.44 6.97
CA ARG A 37 4.60 -12.89 6.75
C ARG A 37 5.72 -13.27 5.78
N TYR A 38 6.12 -12.34 4.91
CA TYR A 38 7.17 -12.53 3.90
C TYR A 38 8.40 -11.69 4.19
N LEU A 39 8.24 -10.59 4.92
CA LEU A 39 9.28 -9.62 5.25
C LEU A 39 9.35 -9.39 6.76
N PRO A 40 10.02 -10.28 7.52
CA PRO A 40 10.18 -10.16 8.96
C PRO A 40 10.64 -8.78 9.42
N LEU A 41 10.33 -8.43 10.68
CA LEU A 41 10.66 -7.11 11.22
C LEU A 41 12.15 -6.78 11.16
N GLU A 42 12.97 -7.78 11.46
CA GLU A 42 14.44 -7.66 11.55
C GLU A 42 15.15 -7.82 10.20
N THR A 43 14.42 -7.96 9.09
CA THR A 43 15.06 -8.06 7.78
C THR A 43 15.81 -6.79 7.43
N ASN A 44 17.11 -6.90 7.18
CA ASN A 44 17.91 -5.81 6.65
C ASN A 44 17.50 -5.55 5.18
N LEU A 45 16.72 -4.50 4.96
CA LEU A 45 16.21 -4.15 3.63
C LEU A 45 17.32 -3.73 2.65
N ALA A 46 18.47 -3.27 3.13
CA ALA A 46 19.57 -2.84 2.26
C ALA A 46 20.21 -3.99 1.47
N VAL A 47 19.98 -5.24 1.89
CA VAL A 47 20.50 -6.45 1.21
C VAL A 47 19.39 -7.25 0.52
N VAL A 48 18.14 -6.80 0.57
CA VAL A 48 17.04 -7.47 -0.13
C VAL A 48 17.09 -7.03 -1.59
N GLU A 49 17.14 -8.00 -2.49
CA GLU A 49 17.13 -7.73 -3.93
C GLU A 49 15.80 -7.11 -4.37
N ASP A 50 15.88 -6.16 -5.31
CA ASP A 50 14.69 -5.51 -5.91
C ASP A 50 13.70 -6.51 -6.52
N ALA A 51 14.21 -7.63 -7.07
CA ALA A 51 13.39 -8.71 -7.60
C ALA A 51 12.55 -9.37 -6.51
N SER A 52 13.12 -9.55 -5.31
CA SER A 52 12.40 -10.10 -4.15
C SER A 52 11.33 -9.14 -3.65
N LEU A 53 11.63 -7.83 -3.59
CA LEU A 53 10.65 -6.79 -3.25
C LEU A 53 9.48 -6.77 -4.26
N SER A 54 9.80 -6.86 -5.55
CA SER A 54 8.82 -6.88 -6.64
C SER A 54 7.91 -8.11 -6.57
N GLU A 55 8.46 -9.29 -6.28
CA GLU A 55 7.67 -10.50 -6.12
C GLU A 55 6.76 -10.43 -4.88
N MET A 56 7.23 -9.86 -3.77
CA MET A 56 6.37 -9.62 -2.59
C MET A 56 5.23 -8.66 -2.91
N ALA A 57 5.50 -7.57 -3.63
CA ALA A 57 4.47 -6.62 -4.07
C ALA A 57 3.46 -7.31 -4.99
N ARG A 58 3.93 -8.11 -5.96
CA ARG A 58 3.07 -8.88 -6.87
C ARG A 58 2.17 -9.83 -6.08
N ARG A 59 2.70 -10.57 -5.11
CA ARG A 59 1.90 -11.45 -4.24
C ARG A 59 0.86 -10.66 -3.45
N MET A 60 1.24 -9.54 -2.85
CA MET A 60 0.33 -8.69 -2.07
C MET A 60 -0.85 -8.19 -2.91
N ASN A 61 -0.57 -7.81 -4.16
CA ASN A 61 -1.56 -7.28 -5.11
C ASN A 61 -2.43 -8.36 -5.77
N ASN A 62 -1.95 -9.61 -5.84
CA ASN A 62 -2.66 -10.72 -6.48
C ASN A 62 -3.27 -11.72 -5.48
N THR A 63 -3.19 -11.45 -4.17
CA THR A 63 -3.86 -12.31 -3.18
C THR A 63 -5.31 -11.83 -2.97
N PRO A 64 -6.33 -12.69 -3.20
CA PRO A 64 -7.73 -12.40 -2.90
C PRO A 64 -7.95 -11.83 -1.49
N ARG A 65 -8.87 -10.86 -1.38
CA ARG A 65 -9.24 -10.25 -0.09
C ARG A 65 -10.75 -10.39 0.15
N GLN A 66 -11.12 -10.91 1.31
CA GLN A 66 -12.53 -11.04 1.70
C GLN A 66 -13.26 -9.69 1.68
N CYS A 67 -12.61 -8.59 2.11
CA CYS A 67 -13.19 -7.25 2.06
C CYS A 67 -13.43 -6.71 0.65
N LEU A 68 -12.88 -7.37 -0.38
CA LEU A 68 -13.08 -7.05 -1.80
C LEU A 68 -13.97 -8.08 -2.49
N GLY A 69 -14.79 -8.83 -1.74
CA GLY A 69 -15.60 -9.92 -2.30
C GLY A 69 -14.75 -11.03 -2.90
N TYR A 70 -13.58 -11.31 -2.31
CA TYR A 70 -12.58 -12.27 -2.79
C TYR A 70 -11.95 -11.92 -4.14
N ARG A 71 -12.08 -10.69 -4.63
CA ARG A 71 -11.25 -10.16 -5.72
C ARG A 71 -9.86 -9.80 -5.22
N THR A 72 -8.92 -9.69 -6.14
CA THR A 72 -7.56 -9.24 -5.83
C THR A 72 -7.49 -7.71 -5.80
N PRO A 73 -6.58 -7.10 -5.00
CA PRO A 73 -6.34 -5.67 -5.05
C PRO A 73 -6.03 -5.15 -6.45
N SER A 74 -5.28 -5.92 -7.25
CA SER A 74 -4.97 -5.54 -8.63
C SER A 74 -6.23 -5.47 -9.51
N GLU A 75 -7.13 -6.44 -9.42
CA GLU A 75 -8.39 -6.44 -10.20
C GLU A 75 -9.28 -5.25 -9.85
N VAL A 76 -9.44 -4.96 -8.56
CA VAL A 76 -10.25 -3.84 -8.11
C VAL A 76 -9.60 -2.53 -8.52
N PHE A 77 -8.29 -2.38 -8.31
CA PHE A 77 -7.56 -1.17 -8.70
C PHE A 77 -7.68 -0.87 -10.20
N GLN A 78 -7.53 -1.88 -11.07
CA GLN A 78 -7.70 -1.68 -12.51
C GLN A 78 -9.13 -1.28 -12.89
N ALA A 79 -10.14 -1.85 -12.22
CA ALA A 79 -11.54 -1.48 -12.43
C ALA A 79 -11.84 -0.03 -11.99
N GLU A 80 -11.22 0.44 -10.90
CA GLU A 80 -11.34 1.84 -10.45
C GLU A 80 -10.60 2.80 -11.40
N LEU A 81 -9.39 2.44 -11.84
CA LEU A 81 -8.64 3.25 -12.79
C LEU A 81 -9.39 3.45 -14.11
N ALA A 82 -10.07 2.42 -14.60
CA ALA A 82 -10.86 2.49 -15.83
C ALA A 82 -12.06 3.45 -15.73
N GLN A 83 -12.49 3.82 -14.51
CA GLN A 83 -13.57 4.77 -14.29
C GLN A 83 -13.08 6.22 -14.22
N ILE A 84 -11.78 6.44 -14.02
CA ILE A 84 -11.21 7.78 -13.96
C ILE A 84 -11.13 8.31 -15.40
N PRO A 85 -11.78 9.43 -15.72
CA PRO A 85 -11.61 10.08 -17.01
C PRO A 85 -10.13 10.43 -17.18
N LEU A 86 -9.53 9.97 -18.27
CA LEU A 86 -8.21 10.47 -18.64
C LEU A 86 -8.34 11.97 -18.94
N PRO A 87 -7.35 12.79 -18.54
CA PRO A 87 -7.34 14.21 -18.89
C PRO A 87 -7.32 14.43 -20.41
#